data_AF-X1QLD8-F1
#
_entry.id   AF-X1QLD8-F1
#
_cell.length_a   1.000
_cell.length_b   1.000
_cell.length_c   1.000
_cell.angle_alpha   90.00
_cell.angle_beta   90.00
_cell.angle_gamma   90.00
#
_symmetry.space_group_name_H-M   'P 1'
#
loop_
_entity.id
_entity.type
_entity.pdbx_description
1 polymer ?
#
loop_
_entity_poly.entity_id
_entity_poly.type
_entity_poly.pdbx_seq_one_letter_code
_entity_poly.pdbx_strand_id
1 'polypeptide(L)'
;MKTVQPIRDKSKIRAIKGNLKKRDPRDFLLFTLGINTGLRISDILKLKVEDVKESSGEIKEFLDLNEKKTKKQRVIYINDEVRNALEYYFDKTRLYDLERYLFTSNKDKINKPITRCRAW
;
A
#
# COMPACT_ATOMS: atom_id res chain seq x y z
N MET A 1 7.92 1.24 31.60
CA MET A 1 7.30 1.39 30.26
C MET A 1 8.36 1.84 29.27
N LYS A 2 8.53 1.15 28.14
CA LYS A 2 9.39 1.65 27.04
C LYS A 2 8.58 2.65 26.23
N THR A 3 8.91 3.94 26.32
CA THR A 3 8.28 4.99 25.53
C THR A 3 8.80 4.90 24.11
N VAL A 4 7.92 4.63 23.14
CA VAL A 4 8.27 4.68 21.71
C VAL A 4 7.97 6.08 21.19
N GLN A 5 8.90 6.62 20.40
CA GLN A 5 8.74 7.92 19.75
C GLN A 5 8.53 7.71 18.24
N PRO A 6 7.67 8.52 17.59
CA PRO A 6 7.50 8.45 16.14
C PRO A 6 8.79 8.84 15.41
N ILE A 7 9.00 8.27 14.23
CA ILE A 7 10.14 8.62 13.37
C ILE A 7 9.85 10.00 12.74
N ARG A 8 10.54 11.03 13.23
CA ARG A 8 10.39 12.42 12.74
C ARG A 8 11.40 12.80 11.65
N ASP A 9 12.48 12.03 11.54
CA ASP A 9 13.59 12.33 10.64
C ASP A 9 13.31 11.83 9.21
N LYS A 10 13.22 12.77 8.27
CA LYS A 10 12.99 12.50 6.84
C LYS A 10 14.12 11.65 6.22
N SER A 11 15.35 11.79 6.69
CA SER A 11 16.49 11.00 6.19
C SER A 11 16.36 9.54 6.60
N LYS A 12 15.86 9.26 7.82
CA LYS A 12 15.55 7.89 8.24
C LYS A 12 14.41 7.28 7.42
N ILE A 13 13.36 8.05 7.14
CA ILE A 13 12.24 7.59 6.28
C ILE A 13 12.76 7.24 4.88
N ARG A 14 13.63 8.07 4.30
CA ARG A 14 14.25 7.80 2.99
C ARG A 14 15.13 6.55 3.01
N ALA A 15 15.93 6.36 4.06
CA ALA A 15 16.74 5.16 4.22
C ALA A 15 15.86 3.89 4.33
N ILE A 16 14.76 3.93 5.07
CA ILE A 16 13.80 2.81 5.17
C ILE A 16 13.19 2.52 3.80
N LYS A 17 12.67 3.55 3.10
CA LYS A 17 12.13 3.43 1.74
C LYS A 17 13.13 2.75 0.80
N GLY A 18 14.38 3.20 0.80
CA GLY A 18 15.44 2.65 -0.05
C GLY A 18 15.77 1.19 0.25
N ASN A 19 15.82 0.81 1.53
CA ASN A 19 16.04 -0.58 1.93
C ASN A 19 14.87 -1.49 1.55
N LEU A 20 13.63 -1.03 1.74
CA LEU A 20 12.44 -1.80 1.36
C LEU A 20 12.37 -2.01 -0.15
N LYS A 21 12.64 -0.96 -0.94
CA LYS A 21 12.62 -1.01 -2.41
C LYS A 21 13.55 -2.08 -2.98
N LYS A 22 14.69 -2.34 -2.32
CA LYS A 22 15.67 -3.36 -2.69
C LYS A 22 15.25 -4.79 -2.31
N ARG A 23 14.41 -4.96 -1.28
CA ARG A 23 14.05 -6.27 -0.73
C ARG A 23 12.77 -6.82 -1.35
N ASP A 24 11.68 -6.06 -1.27
CA ASP A 24 10.37 -6.51 -1.74
C ASP A 24 9.56 -5.29 -2.24
N PRO A 25 9.10 -5.27 -3.51
CA PRO A 25 8.33 -4.17 -4.05
C PRO A 25 6.99 -3.97 -3.32
N ARG A 26 6.39 -5.05 -2.78
CA ARG A 26 5.15 -5.00 -1.99
C ARG A 26 5.36 -4.21 -0.71
N ASP A 27 6.43 -4.50 0.02
CA ASP A 27 6.69 -3.89 1.32
C ASP A 27 7.07 -2.40 1.17
N PHE A 28 7.75 -2.06 0.07
CA PHE A 28 7.99 -0.67 -0.33
C PHE A 28 6.70 0.10 -0.61
N LEU A 29 5.79 -0.49 -1.38
CA LEU A 29 4.47 0.11 -1.65
C LEU A 29 3.67 0.26 -0.36
N LEU A 30 3.63 -0.79 0.48
CA LEU A 30 2.90 -0.79 1.75
C LEU A 30 3.35 0.34 2.66
N PHE A 31 4.67 0.51 2.80
CA PHE A 31 5.25 1.58 3.61
C PHE A 31 4.94 2.96 3.02
N THR A 32 5.12 3.14 1.71
CA THR A 32 4.91 4.43 1.05
C THR A 32 3.43 4.84 1.10
N LEU A 33 2.51 3.92 0.85
CA LEU A 33 1.08 4.16 0.94
C LEU A 33 0.67 4.44 2.38
N GLY A 34 1.17 3.67 3.36
CA GLY A 34 0.84 3.84 4.77
C GLY A 34 1.22 5.22 5.32
N ILE A 35 2.44 5.70 5.04
CA ILE A 35 2.90 7.00 5.55
C ILE A 35 2.26 8.19 4.82
N ASN A 36 1.88 8.04 3.55
CA ASN A 36 1.30 9.14 2.75
C ASN A 36 -0.21 9.28 2.96
N THR A 37 -0.93 8.16 3.12
CA THR A 37 -2.39 8.16 3.23
C THR A 37 -2.89 8.20 4.68
N GLY A 38 -2.06 7.79 5.64
CA GLY A 38 -2.44 7.68 7.06
C GLY A 38 -3.57 6.67 7.30
N LEU A 39 -3.77 5.72 6.38
CA LEU A 39 -4.76 4.65 6.53
C LEU A 39 -4.33 3.64 7.59
N ARG A 40 -5.31 2.98 8.20
CA ARG A 40 -5.02 1.86 9.10
C ARG A 40 -4.52 0.69 8.28
N ILE A 41 -3.54 -0.04 8.81
CA ILE A 41 -2.97 -1.20 8.12
C ILE A 41 -4.03 -2.22 7.70
N SER A 42 -5.10 -2.39 8.49
CA SER A 42 -6.21 -3.30 8.15
C SER A 42 -7.03 -2.88 6.94
N ASP A 43 -7.07 -1.59 6.64
CA ASP A 43 -7.79 -1.04 5.50
C ASP A 43 -6.89 -1.12 4.26
N ILE A 44 -5.61 -0.79 4.41
CA ILE A 44 -4.59 -0.93 3.35
C ILE A 44 -4.51 -2.38 2.83
N LEU A 45 -4.49 -3.36 3.73
CA LEU A 45 -4.36 -4.77 3.36
C LEU A 45 -5.54 -5.31 2.54
N LYS A 46 -6.70 -4.64 2.56
CA LYS A 46 -7.88 -5.05 1.79
C LYS A 46 -7.99 -4.36 0.44
N LEU A 47 -7.09 -3.42 0.15
CA LEU A 47 -7.04 -2.78 -1.15
C LEU A 47 -6.88 -3.82 -2.24
N LYS A 48 -7.69 -3.68 -3.27
CA LYS A 48 -7.58 -4.42 -4.51
C LYS A 48 -6.93 -3.55 -5.59
N VAL A 49 -6.57 -4.18 -6.70
CA VAL A 49 -6.03 -3.47 -7.86
C VAL A 49 -7.07 -2.51 -8.44
N GLU A 50 -8.35 -2.88 -8.48
CA GLU A 50 -9.46 -2.01 -8.91
C GLU A 50 -9.58 -0.71 -8.09
N ASP A 51 -9.12 -0.70 -6.83
CA ASP A 51 -9.21 0.50 -5.98
C ASP A 51 -8.17 1.57 -6.36
N VAL A 52 -7.05 1.16 -6.98
CA VAL A 52 -5.91 2.04 -7.31
C VAL A 52 -5.68 2.20 -8.81
N LYS A 53 -6.27 1.32 -9.63
CA LYS A 53 -6.02 1.23 -11.06
C LYS A 53 -7.34 1.07 -11.82
N GLU A 54 -7.46 1.75 -12.94
CA GLU A 54 -8.60 1.62 -13.84
C GLU A 54 -8.43 0.45 -14.82
N SER A 55 -9.54 0.03 -15.43
CA SER A 55 -9.54 -0.99 -16.49
C SER A 55 -8.76 -0.57 -17.73
N SER A 56 -8.59 0.74 -17.97
CA SER A 56 -7.72 1.31 -19.01
C SER A 56 -6.23 1.02 -18.78
N GLY A 57 -5.85 0.66 -17.55
CA GLY A 57 -4.46 0.47 -17.17
C GLY A 57 -3.84 1.67 -16.44
N GLU A 58 -4.55 2.78 -16.31
CA GLU A 58 -4.07 4.00 -15.65
C GLU A 58 -4.27 3.95 -14.13
N ILE A 59 -3.37 4.60 -13.39
CA ILE A 59 -3.50 4.76 -11.94
C ILE A 59 -4.48 5.90 -11.67
N LYS A 60 -5.48 5.61 -10.83
CA LYS A 60 -6.49 6.57 -10.41
C LYS A 60 -5.87 7.79 -9.74
N GLU A 61 -6.50 8.95 -9.87
CA GLU A 61 -6.07 10.16 -9.16
C GLU A 61 -6.46 10.12 -7.68
N PHE A 62 -7.54 9.41 -7.35
CA PHE A 62 -8.06 9.30 -6.01
C PHE A 62 -8.27 7.84 -5.62
N LEU A 63 -7.90 7.54 -4.38
CA LEU A 63 -8.22 6.29 -3.71
C LEU A 63 -9.52 6.49 -2.93
N ASP A 64 -10.58 5.81 -3.36
CA ASP A 64 -11.89 5.87 -2.71
C ASP A 64 -12.08 4.66 -1.80
N LEU A 65 -12.25 4.90 -0.51
CA LEU A 65 -12.35 3.84 0.49
C LEU A 65 -13.52 4.04 1.43
N ASN A 66 -14.28 2.96 1.62
CA ASN A 66 -15.29 2.91 2.67
C ASN A 66 -14.65 2.43 3.98
N GLU A 67 -14.44 3.34 4.93
CA GLU A 67 -13.85 3.00 6.23
C GLU A 67 -14.76 2.02 7.00
N LYS A 68 -14.22 0.85 7.38
CA LYS A 68 -15.00 -0.21 8.04
C LYS A 68 -15.60 0.24 9.39
N LYS A 69 -14.90 1.09 10.14
CA LYS A 69 -15.28 1.47 11.51
C LYS A 69 -16.37 2.54 11.53
N THR A 70 -16.29 3.51 10.62
CA THR A 70 -17.15 4.70 10.60
C THR A 70 -18.21 4.63 9.52
N LYS A 71 -18.12 3.67 8.58
CA LYS A 71 -18.93 3.58 7.35
C LYS A 71 -18.88 4.85 6.51
N LYS A 72 -17.87 5.71 6.72
CA LYS A 72 -17.70 6.95 5.95
C LYS A 72 -16.81 6.66 4.75
N GLN A 73 -17.22 7.19 3.62
CA GLN A 73 -16.40 7.25 2.42
C GLN A 73 -15.26 8.22 2.65
N ARG A 74 -14.05 7.80 2.30
CA ARG A 74 -12.83 8.59 2.42
C ARG A 74 -12.13 8.57 1.07
N VAL A 75 -12.08 9.75 0.45
CA VAL A 75 -11.39 9.98 -0.81
C VAL A 75 -10.01 10.54 -0.48
N ILE A 76 -8.96 9.86 -0.95
CA ILE A 76 -7.57 10.23 -0.68
C ILE A 76 -6.88 10.50 -2.00
N TYR A 77 -6.30 11.69 -2.16
CA TYR A 77 -5.50 12.02 -3.34
C TYR A 77 -4.25 11.15 -3.42
N ILE A 78 -4.01 10.55 -4.58
CA ILE A 78 -2.80 9.77 -4.88
C ILE A 78 -1.73 10.76 -5.36
N ASN A 79 -0.82 11.10 -4.44
CA ASN A 79 0.32 11.96 -4.78
C ASN A 79 1.36 11.24 -5.65
N ASP A 80 2.30 12.02 -6.19
CA ASP A 80 3.33 11.49 -7.08
C ASP A 80 4.20 10.41 -6.43
N GLU A 81 4.47 10.50 -5.11
CA GLU A 81 5.23 9.46 -4.42
C GLU A 81 4.50 8.11 -4.43
N VAL A 82 3.18 8.11 -4.17
CA VAL A 82 2.36 6.90 -4.17
C VAL A 82 2.16 6.40 -5.60
N ARG A 83 1.95 7.29 -6.57
CA ARG A 83 1.85 6.93 -7.99
C ARG A 83 3.12 6.21 -8.46
N ASN A 84 4.29 6.80 -8.23
CA ASN A 84 5.58 6.19 -8.57
C ASN A 84 5.79 4.83 -7.88
N ALA A 85 5.32 4.69 -6.64
CA ALA A 85 5.41 3.42 -5.91
C ALA A 85 4.48 2.34 -6.49
N LEU A 86 3.27 2.73 -6.91
CA LEU A 86 2.31 1.85 -7.58
C LEU A 86 2.83 1.40 -8.93
N GLU A 87 3.35 2.32 -9.75
CA GLU A 87 3.97 1.99 -11.05
C GLU A 87 5.12 0.99 -10.89
N TYR A 88 6.03 1.28 -9.95
CA TYR A 88 7.14 0.38 -9.64
C TYR A 88 6.66 -1.01 -9.20
N TYR A 89 5.59 -1.07 -8.40
CA TYR A 89 5.01 -2.32 -7.95
C TYR A 89 4.38 -3.11 -9.11
N PHE A 90 3.58 -2.48 -9.95
CA PHE A 90 2.92 -3.12 -11.09
C PHE A 90 3.92 -3.59 -12.15
N ASP A 91 4.96 -2.80 -12.43
CA ASP A 91 6.05 -3.19 -13.34
C ASP A 91 6.74 -4.49 -12.89
N LYS A 92 7.05 -4.59 -11.58
CA LYS A 92 7.77 -5.73 -11.02
C LYS A 92 6.91 -6.97 -10.85
N THR A 93 5.63 -6.80 -10.51
CA THR A 93 4.73 -7.93 -10.22
C THR A 93 3.94 -8.40 -11.44
N ARG A 94 3.82 -7.56 -12.49
CA ARG A 94 2.96 -7.81 -13.66
C ARG A 94 1.52 -8.15 -13.25
N LEU A 95 1.04 -7.48 -12.20
CA LEU A 95 -0.29 -7.70 -11.65
C LEU A 95 -1.30 -6.84 -12.42
N TYR A 96 -2.17 -7.50 -13.19
CA TYR A 96 -3.20 -6.85 -14.01
C TYR A 96 -4.63 -7.26 -13.63
N ASP A 97 -4.77 -8.25 -12.74
CA ASP A 97 -6.07 -8.72 -12.27
C ASP A 97 -6.68 -7.69 -11.31
N LEU A 98 -7.77 -7.05 -11.73
CA LEU A 98 -8.45 -5.99 -11.00
C LEU A 98 -9.09 -6.47 -9.68
N GLU A 99 -9.55 -7.72 -9.64
CA GLU A 99 -10.20 -8.30 -8.45
C GLU A 99 -9.20 -8.78 -7.39
N ARG A 100 -7.92 -8.78 -7.74
CA ARG A 100 -6.85 -9.24 -6.88
C ARG A 100 -6.54 -8.24 -5.78
N TYR A 101 -6.28 -8.74 -4.57
CA TYR A 101 -5.72 -7.92 -3.51
C TYR A 101 -4.35 -7.37 -3.92
N LEU A 102 -4.13 -6.08 -3.65
CA LEU A 102 -2.88 -5.40 -3.90
C LEU A 102 -1.73 -5.94 -3.04
N PHE A 103 -2.06 -6.48 -1.86
CA PHE A 103 -1.09 -7.01 -0.90
C PHE A 103 -1.35 -8.49 -0.58
N THR A 104 -0.87 -9.39 -1.44
CA THR A 104 -0.95 -10.84 -1.21
C THR A 104 0.32 -11.43 -0.60
N SER A 105 0.19 -12.55 0.11
CA SER A 105 1.32 -13.34 0.61
C SER A 105 2.01 -14.07 -0.54
N ASN A 106 3.34 -14.00 -0.63
CA ASN A 106 4.10 -14.74 -1.65
C ASN A 106 4.08 -16.27 -1.45
N LYS A 107 3.66 -16.75 -0.26
CA LYS A 107 3.67 -18.19 0.07
C LYS A 107 2.46 -18.94 -0.50
N ASP A 108 1.34 -18.26 -0.67
CA ASP A 108 0.10 -18.85 -1.11
C ASP A 108 -0.26 -18.25 -2.47
N LYS A 109 -0.42 -19.07 -3.51
CA LYS A 109 -1.00 -18.61 -4.80
C LYS A 109 -2.48 -18.20 -4.69
N ILE A 110 -2.98 -18.08 -3.46
CA ILE A 110 -4.36 -17.79 -3.12
C ILE A 110 -4.53 -16.27 -3.04
N ASN A 111 -5.59 -15.74 -3.65
CA ASN A 111 -5.97 -14.33 -3.59
C ASN A 111 -6.50 -13.98 -2.17
N LYS A 112 -5.59 -13.92 -1.20
CA LYS A 112 -5.86 -13.56 0.20
C LYS A 112 -4.96 -12.42 0.63
N PRO A 113 -5.50 -11.44 1.37
CA PRO A 113 -4.69 -10.35 1.90
C PRO A 113 -3.69 -10.87 2.93
N ILE A 114 -2.53 -10.21 3.04
CA ILE A 114 -1.56 -10.52 4.10
C ILE A 114 -2.22 -10.37 5.48
N THR A 115 -1.96 -11.34 6.36
CA THR A 115 -2.43 -11.30 7.74
C THR A 115 -1.67 -10.24 8.54
N ARG A 116 -2.38 -9.53 9.43
CA ARG A 116 -1.85 -8.42 10.26
C ARG A 116 -0.57 -8.79 11.03
N CYS A 117 -0.41 -10.06 11.45
CA CYS A 117 0.77 -10.52 12.19
C CYS A 117 2.08 -10.44 11.39
N ARG A 118 2.03 -10.31 10.06
CA ARG A 118 3.20 -10.23 9.18
C ARG A 118 3.49 -8.80 8.69
N ALA A 119 2.69 -7.82 9.13
CA ALA A 119 2.78 -6.41 8.74
C ALA A 119 3.28 -5.51 9.89
N TRP A 120 3.97 -6.10 10.88
CA TRP A 120 4.65 -5.41 11.99
C TRP A 120 6.17 -5.39 11.77
#